data_AF-A0A815DQ10-F1
#
_entry.id   AF-A0A815DQ10-F1
#
_cell.length_a   1.000
_cell.length_b   1.000
_cell.length_c   1.000
_cell.angle_alpha   90.00
_cell.angle_beta   90.00
_cell.angle_gamma   90.00
#
_symmetry.space_group_name_H-M   'P 1'
#
loop_
_entity.id
_entity.type
_entity.pdbx_description
1 polymer ?
#
loop_
_entity_poly.entity_id
_entity_poly.type
_entity_poly.pdbx_seq_one_letter_code
_entity_poly.pdbx_strand_id
1 'polypeptide(L)'
;ILEITQTPSNSRLWEVQLTITDESDPQLAGLTDCFKEEIEGRGWHRMGRLMLKVGHFDQAEELYNELLKGASDDSDRALIYHMLGHLKGQQGKYPEAVKFYENSRQINRKTLSTMIWV
;
A
#
# COMPACT_ATOMS: atom_id res chain seq x y z
N ILE A 1 -0.03 11.38 14.27
CA ILE A 1 1.06 12.03 13.55
C ILE A 1 2.02 10.89 13.27
N LEU A 2 2.15 10.55 11.99
CA LEU A 2 2.99 9.45 11.53
C LEU A 2 4.31 10.08 11.13
N GLU A 3 5.37 9.83 11.90
CA GLU A 3 6.73 10.24 11.58
C GLU A 3 7.48 9.04 11.00
N ILE A 4 7.85 9.11 9.73
CA ILE A 4 8.73 8.13 9.09
C ILE A 4 10.14 8.72 9.08
N THR A 5 11.05 8.12 9.84
CA THR A 5 12.47 8.50 9.88
C THR A 5 13.31 7.39 9.25
N GLN A 6 14.17 7.76 8.30
CA GLN A 6 15.12 6.83 7.71
C GLN A 6 16.29 6.65 8.66
N THR A 7 16.61 5.40 9.03
CA THR A 7 17.73 5.17 9.94
C THR A 7 19.07 5.39 9.24
N PRO A 8 20.01 6.15 9.83
CA PRO A 8 21.27 6.51 9.17
C PRO A 8 22.23 5.33 8.97
N SER A 9 21.97 4.16 9.58
CA SER A 9 22.83 2.98 9.45
C SER A 9 22.44 2.04 8.29
N ASN A 10 21.22 2.12 7.76
CA ASN A 10 20.75 1.25 6.68
C ASN A 10 19.63 1.93 5.88
N SER A 11 19.93 2.30 4.63
CA SER A 11 19.00 3.01 3.74
C SER A 11 17.74 2.23 3.35
N ARG A 12 17.67 0.93 3.71
CA ARG A 12 16.48 0.08 3.53
C ARG A 12 15.57 0.01 4.76
N LEU A 13 16.02 0.52 5.91
CA LEU A 13 15.27 0.46 7.16
C LEU A 13 14.66 1.83 7.47
N TRP A 14 13.34 1.86 7.45
CA TRP A 14 12.52 3.01 7.83
C TRP A 14 11.91 2.74 9.20
N GLU A 15 12.12 3.66 10.12
CA GLU A 15 11.53 3.65 11.44
C GLU A 15 10.28 4.52 11.39
N VAL A 16 9.13 3.96 11.74
CA VAL A 16 7.86 4.68 11.75
C VAL A 16 7.43 4.88 13.20
N GLN A 17 7.58 6.10 13.68
CA GLN A 17 7.12 6.55 14.98
C GLN A 17 5.70 7.10 14.82
N LEU A 18 4.73 6.34 15.31
CA LEU A 18 3.33 6.70 15.29
C LEU A 18 2.95 7.25 16.65
N THR A 19 2.82 8.57 16.75
CA THR A 19 2.15 9.22 17.89
C THR A 19 0.81 9.69 17.41
N ILE A 20 -0.30 8.99 17.65
CA ILE A 20 -1.61 9.63 17.86
C ILE A 20 -2.59 8.65 18.52
N THR A 21 -3.10 9.14 19.64
CA THR A 21 -4.37 8.98 20.36
C THR A 21 -5.17 7.69 20.22
N ASP A 22 -5.42 7.15 21.41
CA ASP A 22 -6.13 5.94 21.83
C ASP A 22 -5.35 4.62 21.62
N GLU A 23 -4.32 4.47 22.46
CA GLU A 23 -3.50 3.27 22.68
C GLU A 23 -4.29 2.04 23.19
N SER A 24 -5.62 2.11 23.25
CA SER A 24 -6.44 1.10 23.92
C SER A 24 -6.98 0.02 22.99
N ASP A 25 -6.72 0.06 21.68
CA ASP A 25 -7.17 -0.99 20.76
C ASP A 25 -6.16 -2.15 20.66
N PRO A 26 -6.39 -3.28 21.36
CA PRO A 26 -5.47 -4.41 21.38
C PRO A 26 -5.39 -5.10 20.02
N GLN A 27 -6.36 -4.86 19.13
CA GLN A 27 -6.35 -5.41 17.77
C GLN A 27 -5.30 -4.71 16.90
N LEU A 28 -5.05 -3.42 17.13
CA LEU A 28 -4.09 -2.63 16.37
C LEU A 28 -2.64 -2.90 16.79
N ALA A 29 -2.40 -3.13 18.08
CA ALA A 29 -1.10 -3.58 18.58
C ALA A 29 -0.74 -4.97 18.03
N GLY A 30 -1.70 -5.91 18.05
CA GLY A 30 -1.53 -7.24 17.48
C GLY A 30 -1.26 -7.23 15.96
N LEU A 31 -1.86 -6.29 15.23
CA LEU A 31 -1.55 -6.09 13.81
C LEU A 31 -0.13 -5.56 13.62
N THR A 32 0.28 -4.54 14.39
CA THR A 32 1.61 -3.92 14.28
C THR A 32 2.74 -4.92 14.55
N ASP A 33 2.57 -5.82 15.53
CA ASP A 33 3.55 -6.87 15.83
C ASP A 33 3.53 -8.01 14.79
N CYS A 34 2.36 -8.37 14.27
CA CYS A 34 2.26 -9.33 13.16
C CYS A 34 2.90 -8.78 11.85
N PHE A 35 2.87 -7.45 11.65
CA PHE A 35 3.42 -6.78 10.47
C PHE A 35 4.94 -6.64 10.45
N LYS A 36 5.62 -6.66 11.61
CA LYS A 36 7.09 -6.62 11.66
C LYS A 36 7.74 -7.91 11.14
N GLU A 37 7.03 -9.04 11.23
CA GLU A 37 7.54 -10.35 10.82
C GLU A 37 7.17 -10.71 9.35
N GLU A 38 6.08 -10.17 8.79
CA GLU A 38 5.61 -10.49 7.42
C GLU A 38 6.20 -9.61 6.29
N ILE A 39 7.24 -8.80 6.55
CA ILE A 39 7.84 -7.89 5.54
C ILE A 39 8.59 -8.66 4.43
N GLU A 40 8.66 -9.99 4.50
CA GLU A 40 8.98 -10.85 3.35
C GLU A 40 7.75 -11.09 2.44
N GLY A 41 7.50 -10.12 1.55
CA GLY A 41 6.62 -10.26 0.38
C GLY A 41 5.12 -10.07 0.64
N ARG A 42 4.42 -9.39 -0.29
CA ARG A 42 2.94 -9.16 -0.40
C ARG A 42 2.12 -8.88 0.89
N GLY A 43 2.70 -8.75 2.08
CA GLY A 43 2.00 -8.51 3.36
C GLY A 43 1.29 -7.16 3.41
N TRP A 44 1.86 -6.14 2.76
CA TRP A 44 1.25 -4.81 2.62
C TRP A 44 -0.14 -4.84 1.96
N HIS A 45 -0.41 -5.81 1.08
CA HIS A 45 -1.71 -5.97 0.44
C HIS A 45 -2.79 -6.37 1.47
N ARG A 46 -2.43 -7.24 2.44
CA ARG A 46 -3.34 -7.63 3.52
C ARG A 46 -3.59 -6.45 4.46
N MET A 47 -2.56 -5.67 4.77
CA MET A 47 -2.67 -4.46 5.60
C MET A 47 -3.67 -3.47 5.02
N GLY A 48 -3.44 -3.05 3.78
CA GLY A 48 -4.31 -2.05 3.17
C GLY A 48 -5.74 -2.56 3.01
N ARG A 49 -5.95 -3.85 2.68
CA ARG A 49 -7.31 -4.43 2.67
C ARG A 49 -7.99 -4.41 4.03
N LEU A 50 -7.24 -4.62 5.12
CA LEU A 50 -7.79 -4.55 6.46
C LEU A 50 -8.15 -3.11 6.82
N MET A 51 -7.26 -2.15 6.56
CA MET A 51 -7.54 -0.71 6.75
C MET A 51 -8.80 -0.28 6.01
N LEU A 52 -8.99 -0.75 4.77
CA LEU A 52 -10.21 -0.50 3.99
C LEU A 52 -11.46 -1.09 4.66
N LYS A 53 -11.38 -2.28 5.26
CA LYS A 53 -12.51 -2.92 5.94
C LYS A 53 -12.89 -2.21 7.26
N VAL A 54 -11.90 -1.68 7.96
CA VAL A 54 -12.11 -0.96 9.24
C VAL A 54 -12.47 0.51 8.99
N GLY A 55 -12.42 0.99 7.73
CA GLY A 55 -12.83 2.34 7.34
C GLY A 55 -11.73 3.40 7.42
N HIS A 56 -10.48 2.99 7.65
CA HIS A 56 -9.30 3.86 7.70
C HIS A 56 -8.79 4.19 6.29
N PHE A 57 -9.61 4.87 5.50
CA PHE A 57 -9.30 5.11 4.09
C PHE A 57 -8.09 6.03 3.88
N ASP A 58 -7.89 7.05 4.70
CA ASP A 58 -6.80 8.01 4.52
C ASP A 58 -5.43 7.35 4.78
N GLN A 59 -5.34 6.52 5.83
CA GLN A 59 -4.13 5.76 6.15
C GLN A 59 -3.83 4.69 5.10
N ALA A 60 -4.86 4.03 4.56
CA ALA A 60 -4.68 3.09 3.46
C ALA A 60 -4.18 3.80 2.19
N GLU A 61 -4.66 5.02 1.93
CA GLU A 61 -4.23 5.81 0.78
C GLU A 61 -2.79 6.28 0.93
N GLU A 62 -2.39 6.75 2.10
CA GLU A 62 -0.99 7.11 2.41
C GLU A 62 -0.05 5.92 2.23
N LEU A 63 -0.40 4.76 2.81
CA LEU A 63 0.37 3.52 2.68
C LEU A 63 0.56 3.14 1.20
N TYR A 64 -0.51 3.11 0.41
CA TYR A 64 -0.41 2.75 -1.00
C TYR A 64 0.39 3.77 -1.82
N ASN A 65 0.32 5.06 -1.50
CA ASN A 65 1.12 6.09 -2.18
C ASN A 65 2.62 5.95 -1.85
N GLU A 66 2.99 5.65 -0.60
CA GLU A 66 4.39 5.38 -0.24
C GLU A 66 4.92 4.11 -0.91
N LEU A 67 4.13 3.04 -0.94
CA LEU A 67 4.47 1.81 -1.67
C LEU A 67 4.66 2.09 -3.16
N LEU A 68 3.81 2.95 -3.75
CA LEU A 68 3.92 3.30 -5.17
C LEU A 68 5.22 4.04 -5.48
N LYS A 69 5.69 4.92 -4.58
CA LYS A 69 6.98 5.62 -4.71
C LYS A 69 8.16 4.65 -4.63
N GLY A 70 8.07 3.62 -3.78
CA GLY A 70 9.11 2.61 -3.57
C GLY A 70 9.08 1.43 -4.55
N ALA A 71 8.04 1.31 -5.38
CA ALA A 71 7.85 0.16 -6.26
C ALA A 71 8.91 0.12 -7.39
N SER A 72 9.76 -0.90 -7.35
CA SER A 72 10.87 -1.06 -8.30
C SER A 72 10.48 -1.76 -9.60
N ASP A 73 9.39 -2.55 -9.60
CA ASP A 73 8.92 -3.29 -10.76
C ASP A 73 7.48 -2.93 -11.18
N ASP A 74 7.17 -3.25 -12.44
CA ASP A 74 5.87 -2.98 -13.05
C ASP A 74 4.73 -3.80 -12.45
N SER A 75 5.01 -5.00 -11.95
CA SER A 75 3.99 -5.87 -11.34
C SER A 75 3.49 -5.27 -10.02
N ASP A 76 4.39 -4.82 -9.17
CA ASP A 76 4.09 -4.16 -7.91
C ASP A 76 3.36 -2.83 -8.15
N ARG A 77 3.85 -2.01 -9.09
CA ARG A 77 3.13 -0.78 -9.49
C ARG A 77 1.71 -1.06 -9.97
N ALA A 78 1.52 -2.06 -10.82
CA ALA A 78 0.20 -2.44 -11.31
C ALA A 78 -0.73 -2.90 -10.17
N LEU A 79 -0.21 -3.67 -9.21
CA LEU A 79 -0.98 -4.11 -8.05
C LEU A 79 -1.35 -2.95 -7.12
N ILE A 80 -0.42 -2.04 -6.84
CA ILE A 80 -0.67 -0.87 -5.98
C ILE A 80 -1.71 0.05 -6.62
N TYR A 81 -1.63 0.30 -7.94
CA TYR A 81 -2.67 1.04 -8.65
C TYR A 81 -4.05 0.37 -8.57
N HIS A 82 -4.12 -0.96 -8.64
CA HIS A 82 -5.37 -1.66 -8.44
C HIS A 82 -5.94 -1.42 -7.04
N MET A 83 -5.09 -1.43 -6.01
CA MET A 83 -5.53 -1.21 -4.63
C MET A 83 -6.00 0.23 -4.38
N LEU A 84 -5.33 1.23 -4.96
CA LEU A 84 -5.82 2.62 -4.96
C LEU A 84 -7.18 2.74 -5.67
N GLY A 85 -7.36 2.03 -6.78
CA GLY A 85 -8.66 1.95 -7.45
C GLY A 85 -9.76 1.37 -6.55
N HIS A 86 -9.46 0.28 -5.85
CA HIS A 86 -10.38 -0.34 -4.90
C HIS A 86 -10.72 0.61 -3.73
N LEU A 87 -9.71 1.27 -3.16
CA LEU A 87 -9.88 2.27 -2.10
C LEU A 87 -10.83 3.39 -2.52
N LYS A 88 -10.60 4.01 -3.69
CA LYS A 88 -11.47 5.07 -4.20
C LYS A 88 -12.89 4.58 -4.46
N GLY A 89 -13.04 3.34 -4.91
CA GLY A 89 -14.35 2.69 -5.06
C GLY A 89 -15.10 2.55 -3.73
N GLN A 90 -14.41 2.15 -2.66
CA GLN A 90 -14.99 2.06 -1.31
C GLN A 90 -15.36 3.45 -0.75
N GLN A 91 -14.61 4.50 -1.12
CA GLN A 91 -14.96 5.89 -0.80
C GLN A 91 -16.09 6.47 -1.68
N GLY A 92 -16.63 5.71 -2.65
CA GLY A 92 -17.62 6.20 -3.61
C GLY A 92 -17.07 7.14 -4.70
N LYS A 93 -15.75 7.32 -4.77
CA LYS A 93 -15.05 8.16 -5.75
C LYS A 93 -14.77 7.38 -7.04
N TYR A 94 -15.83 6.94 -7.71
CA TYR A 94 -15.73 6.06 -8.88
C TYR A 94 -14.90 6.61 -10.05
N PRO A 95 -14.95 7.92 -10.40
CA PRO A 95 -14.10 8.45 -11.48
C PRO A 95 -12.59 8.33 -11.19
N GLU A 96 -12.19 8.51 -9.93
CA GLU A 96 -10.80 8.31 -9.49
C GLU A 96 -10.44 6.83 -9.49
N ALA A 97 -11.35 5.97 -9.04
CA ALA A 97 -11.18 4.52 -9.06
C ALA A 97 -10.87 4.00 -10.47
N VAL A 98 -11.63 4.46 -11.47
CA VAL A 98 -11.43 4.08 -12.87
C VAL A 98 -10.04 4.45 -13.37
N LYS A 99 -9.58 5.68 -13.10
CA LYS A 99 -8.24 6.14 -13.49
C LYS A 99 -7.14 5.22 -12.93
N PHE A 100 -7.26 4.83 -11.67
CA PHE A 100 -6.30 3.94 -11.04
C PHE A 100 -6.33 2.52 -11.64
N TYR A 101 -7.52 1.98 -11.92
CA TYR A 101 -7.63 0.70 -12.62
C TYR A 101 -7.07 0.76 -14.04
N GLU A 102 -7.24 1.87 -14.75
CA GLU A 102 -6.67 2.07 -16.08
C GLU A 102 -5.14 2.08 -16.06
N ASN A 103 -4.53 2.77 -15.08
CA ASN A 103 -3.08 2.75 -14.88
C ASN A 103 -2.56 1.33 -14.65
N SER A 104 -3.21 0.57 -13.76
CA SER A 104 -2.88 -0.84 -13.50
C SER A 104 -2.95 -1.69 -14.78
N ARG A 105 -4.05 -1.55 -15.55
CA ARG A 105 -4.25 -2.27 -16.81
C ARG A 105 -3.23 -1.89 -17.88
N GLN A 106 -2.83 -0.62 -17.95
CA GLN A 106 -1.86 -0.15 -18.93
C GLN A 106 -0.48 -0.79 -18.68
N ILE A 107 -0.05 -0.86 -17.43
CA ILE A 107 1.21 -1.50 -17.07
C ILE A 107 1.16 -2.99 -17.40
N ASN A 108 0.13 -3.71 -16.94
CA ASN A 108 -0.04 -5.13 -17.24
C ASN A 108 -0.05 -5.42 -18.75
N ARG A 109 -0.67 -4.56 -19.56
CA ARG A 109 -0.64 -4.69 -21.02
C ARG A 109 0.76 -4.54 -21.59
N LYS A 110 1.52 -3.55 -21.13
CA LYS A 110 2.91 -3.33 -21.55
C LYS A 110 3.77 -4.54 -21.19
N THR A 111 3.72 -4.98 -19.94
CA THR A 111 4.50 -6.12 -19.45
C THR A 111 4.16 -7.40 -20.21
N LEU A 112 2.86 -7.68 -20.46
CA LEU A 112 2.44 -8.82 -21.26
C LEU A 112 2.94 -8.72 -22.71
N SER A 113 2.86 -7.54 -23.32
CA SER A 113 3.35 -7.34 -24.69
C SER A 113 4.86 -7.54 -24.80
N THR A 114 5.64 -7.16 -23.80
CA THR A 114 7.10 -7.39 -23.78
C THR A 114 7.48 -8.84 -23.55
N MET A 115 6.66 -9.63 -22.84
CA MET A 115 6.92 -11.06 -22.62
C MET A 115 6.67 -11.93 -23.87
N ILE A 116 5.81 -11.49 -24.79
CA ILE A 116 5.46 -12.27 -25.99
C ILE A 116 6.58 -12.27 -27.06
N TRP A 117 7.57 -11.39 -26.95
CA TRP A 117 8.68 -11.24 -27.90
C TRP A 117 10.03 -11.82 -27.43
N VAL A 118 10.02 -12.62 -26.35
CA VAL A 118 11.20 -13.33 -25.81
C VAL A 118 10.97 -14.83 -25.91
#